data_AF-A0A259AYU6-F1
#
_entry.id   AF-A0A259AYU6-F1
#
_cell.length_a   1.000
_cell.length_b   1.000
_cell.length_c   1.000
_cell.angle_alpha   90.00
_cell.angle_beta   90.00
_cell.angle_gamma   90.00
#
_symmetry.space_group_name_H-M   'P 1'
#
loop_
_entity.id
_entity.type
_entity.pdbx_description
1 polymer ?
#
loop_
_entity_poly.entity_id
_entity_poly.type
_entity_poly.pdbx_seq_one_letter_code
_entity_poly.pdbx_strand_id
1 'polypeptide(L)'
;MSHAEFYEWLFKIGTGWLGWPPAVVLATPIPQLEMAFAGRSEMLRAIFGGSEKPQGAVPLGKKLKAVMAHVGTTKVKRETT
;
A
#
# COMPACT_ATOMS: atom_id res chain seq x y z
N MET A 1 11.23 -15.44 -16.35
CA MET A 1 10.22 -16.36 -15.81
C MET A 1 9.86 -17.35 -16.91
N SER A 2 9.94 -18.64 -16.62
CA SER A 2 9.45 -19.70 -17.50
C SER A 2 7.92 -19.76 -17.48
N HIS A 3 7.33 -20.48 -18.44
CA HIS A 3 5.87 -20.64 -18.50
C HIS A 3 5.31 -21.37 -17.26
N ALA A 4 6.03 -22.38 -16.77
CA ALA A 4 5.65 -23.11 -15.56
C ALA A 4 5.68 -22.20 -14.32
N GLU A 5 6.75 -21.42 -14.15
CA GLU A 5 6.85 -20.46 -13.05
C GLU A 5 5.72 -19.43 -13.09
N PHE A 6 5.38 -18.91 -14.29
CA PHE A 6 4.30 -17.93 -14.46
C PHE A 6 2.94 -18.51 -14.06
N TYR A 7 2.66 -19.73 -14.47
CA TYR A 7 1.43 -20.43 -14.10
C TYR A 7 1.34 -20.68 -12.59
N GLU A 8 2.43 -21.13 -11.96
CA GLU A 8 2.48 -21.29 -10.50
C GLU A 8 2.23 -19.99 -9.76
N TRP A 9 2.77 -18.88 -10.27
CA TRP A 9 2.57 -17.56 -9.70
C TRP A 9 1.10 -17.12 -9.78
N LEU A 10 0.46 -17.29 -10.94
CA LEU A 10 -0.97 -17.03 -11.11
C LEU A 10 -1.81 -17.89 -10.15
N PHE A 11 -1.49 -19.17 -10.02
CA PHE A 11 -2.24 -20.08 -9.13
C PHE A 11 -2.09 -19.70 -7.65
N LYS A 12 -0.88 -19.30 -7.22
CA LYS A 12 -0.61 -18.79 -5.86
C LYS A 12 -1.38 -17.49 -5.59
N ILE A 13 -1.44 -16.59 -6.56
CA ILE A 13 -2.24 -15.36 -6.43
C ILE A 13 -3.72 -15.68 -6.33
N GLY A 14 -4.25 -16.52 -7.23
CA GLY A 14 -5.68 -16.83 -7.24
C GLY A 14 -6.13 -17.52 -5.95
N THR A 15 -5.44 -18.59 -5.54
CA THR A 15 -5.85 -19.40 -4.39
C THR A 15 -5.44 -18.82 -3.04
N GLY A 16 -4.28 -18.16 -2.98
CA GLY A 16 -3.76 -17.57 -1.76
C GLY A 16 -4.16 -16.11 -1.61
N TRP A 17 -3.71 -15.26 -2.53
CA TRP A 17 -3.93 -13.82 -2.40
C TRP A 17 -5.40 -13.45 -2.55
N LEU A 18 -6.07 -13.86 -3.65
CA LEU A 18 -7.48 -13.58 -3.91
C LEU A 18 -8.43 -14.47 -3.08
N GLY A 19 -7.96 -15.63 -2.62
CA GLY A 19 -8.73 -16.56 -1.81
C GLY A 19 -9.80 -17.34 -2.58
N TRP A 20 -9.62 -17.48 -3.90
CA TRP A 20 -10.57 -18.20 -4.74
C TRP A 20 -10.33 -19.71 -4.71
N PRO A 21 -11.38 -20.54 -4.85
CA PRO A 21 -11.21 -21.97 -5.01
C PRO A 21 -10.35 -22.30 -6.24
N PRO A 22 -9.53 -23.38 -6.21
CA PRO A 22 -8.71 -23.81 -7.35
C PRO A 22 -9.49 -23.90 -8.67
N ALA A 23 -10.71 -24.46 -8.64
CA ALA A 23 -11.55 -24.60 -9.82
C ALA A 23 -11.88 -23.26 -10.49
N VAL A 24 -12.10 -22.21 -9.69
CA VAL A 24 -12.41 -20.85 -10.19
C VAL A 24 -11.16 -20.24 -10.81
N VAL A 25 -10.00 -20.38 -10.15
CA VAL A 25 -8.72 -19.86 -10.65
C VAL A 25 -8.36 -20.48 -11.99
N LEU A 26 -8.50 -21.81 -12.10
CA LEU A 26 -8.19 -22.56 -13.32
C LEU A 26 -9.15 -22.27 -14.48
N ALA A 27 -10.40 -21.90 -14.19
CA ALA A 27 -11.39 -21.51 -15.20
C ALA A 27 -11.30 -20.03 -15.60
N THR A 28 -10.58 -19.21 -14.84
CA THR A 28 -10.49 -17.77 -15.08
C THR A 28 -9.45 -17.45 -16.16
N PRO A 29 -9.78 -16.63 -17.17
CA PRO A 29 -8.77 -16.14 -18.11
C PRO A 29 -7.66 -15.34 -17.40
N ILE A 30 -6.40 -15.59 -17.78
CA ILE A 30 -5.22 -14.91 -17.25
C ILE A 30 -5.40 -13.39 -17.08
N PRO A 31 -5.85 -12.62 -18.09
CA PRO A 31 -5.99 -11.16 -17.93
C PRO A 31 -7.01 -10.77 -16.85
N GLN A 32 -8.05 -11.57 -16.62
CA GLN A 32 -9.01 -11.30 -15.56
C GLN A 32 -8.42 -11.54 -14.17
N LEU A 33 -7.56 -12.56 -14.04
CA LEU A 33 -6.86 -12.85 -12.80
C LEU A 33 -5.86 -11.73 -12.44
N GLU A 34 -5.14 -11.22 -13.43
CA GLU A 34 -4.24 -10.08 -13.28
C GLU A 34 -4.98 -8.80 -12.88
N MET A 35 -6.13 -8.51 -13.50
CA MET A 35 -6.98 -7.38 -13.11
C MET A 35 -7.50 -7.50 -11.68
N ALA A 36 -7.93 -8.70 -11.26
CA ALA A 36 -8.37 -8.93 -9.88
C ALA A 36 -7.24 -8.71 -8.87
N PHE A 37 -6.02 -9.17 -9.19
CA PHE A 37 -4.82 -8.92 -8.38
C PHE A 37 -4.50 -7.42 -8.29
N ALA A 38 -4.53 -6.70 -9.41
CA ALA A 38 -4.25 -5.27 -9.46
C ALA A 38 -5.27 -4.46 -8.65
N GLY A 39 -6.57 -4.70 -8.84
CA GLY A 39 -7.63 -4.00 -8.11
C GLY A 39 -7.55 -4.20 -6.60
N ARG A 40 -7.29 -5.43 -6.14
CA ARG A 40 -7.10 -5.69 -4.70
C ARG A 40 -5.86 -5.00 -4.14
N SER A 41 -4.77 -4.95 -4.91
CA SER A 41 -3.54 -4.25 -4.51
C SER A 41 -3.75 -2.73 -4.43
N GLU A 42 -4.50 -2.16 -5.35
CA GLU A 42 -4.89 -0.75 -5.34
C GLU A 42 -5.79 -0.40 -4.15
N MET A 43 -6.79 -1.23 -3.86
CA MET A 43 -7.64 -1.07 -2.67
C MET A 43 -6.80 -1.06 -1.38
N LEU A 44 -5.86 -2.00 -1.23
CA LEU A 44 -4.99 -2.05 -0.06
C LEU A 44 -4.06 -0.82 0.01
N ARG A 45 -3.54 -0.35 -1.14
CA ARG A 45 -2.75 0.89 -1.22
C ARG A 45 -3.56 2.09 -0.74
N ALA A 46 -4.84 2.17 -1.12
CA ALA A 46 -5.74 3.25 -0.74
C ALA A 46 -6.10 3.21 0.77
N ILE A 47 -6.29 2.03 1.35
CA ILE A 47 -6.68 1.87 2.77
C ILE A 47 -5.48 2.11 3.70
N PHE A 48 -4.35 1.47 3.42
CA PHE A 48 -3.21 1.42 4.33
C PHE A 48 -2.16 2.48 4.04
N GLY A 49 -2.32 3.25 2.96
CA GLY A 49 -1.38 4.27 2.55
C GLY A 49 -0.09 3.67 2.03
N GLY A 50 -0.08 3.25 0.77
CA GLY A 50 1.18 3.04 0.05
C GLY A 50 1.69 4.37 -0.52
N SER A 51 3.00 4.56 -0.50
CA SER A 51 3.75 5.79 -0.77
C SER A 51 3.55 6.45 -2.15
N GLU A 52 2.33 6.78 -2.54
CA GLU A 52 2.12 7.92 -3.44
C GLU A 52 2.22 9.16 -2.56
N LYS A 53 3.45 9.67 -2.40
CA LYS A 53 3.66 11.00 -1.79
C LYS A 53 2.76 11.96 -2.58
N PRO A 54 1.73 12.57 -1.97
CA PRO A 54 0.98 13.60 -2.65
C PRO A 54 1.99 14.67 -3.06
N GLN A 55 2.07 14.97 -4.35
CA GLN A 55 2.94 16.00 -4.88
C GLN A 55 2.40 17.34 -4.39
N GLY A 56 2.83 17.76 -3.19
CA GLY A 56 2.25 18.88 -2.46
C GLY A 56 2.01 18.65 -0.96
N ALA A 57 2.26 17.44 -0.43
CA ALA A 57 2.19 17.20 1.00
C ALA A 57 3.27 18.01 1.73
N VAL A 58 2.88 19.17 2.26
CA VAL A 58 3.71 19.96 3.17
C VAL A 58 4.30 19.01 4.23
N PRO A 59 5.63 19.00 4.42
CA PRO A 59 6.29 18.04 5.30
C PRO A 59 5.61 18.00 6.67
N LEU A 60 5.41 16.79 7.21
CA LEU A 60 4.72 16.59 8.48
C LEU A 60 5.33 17.44 9.61
N GLY A 61 6.65 17.63 9.60
CA GLY A 61 7.35 18.53 10.52
C GLY A 61 6.94 20.01 10.40
N LYS A 62 6.62 20.50 9.20
CA LYS A 62 6.08 21.87 9.01
C LYS A 62 4.65 21.98 9.52
N LYS A 63 3.80 20.96 9.29
CA LYS A 63 2.43 20.92 9.82
C LYS A 63 2.42 20.86 11.35
N LEU A 64 3.26 20.01 11.94
CA LEU A 64 3.40 19.87 13.39
C LEU A 64 3.94 21.17 14.02
N LYS A 65 4.94 21.81 13.40
CA LYS A 65 5.47 23.09 13.86
C LYS A 65 4.42 24.21 13.78
N ALA A 66 3.61 24.24 12.73
CA ALA A 66 2.54 25.22 12.58
C ALA A 66 1.45 25.07 13.66
N VAL A 67 1.03 23.83 13.95
CA VAL A 67 0.08 23.54 15.03
C VAL A 67 0.66 23.89 16.40
N MET A 68 1.90 23.46 16.69
CA MET A 68 2.57 23.75 17.96
C MET A 68 2.82 25.25 18.16
N ALA A 69 3.08 26.01 17.08
CA ALA A 69 3.18 27.46 17.14
C ALA A 69 1.83 28.13 17.48
N HIS A 70 0.71 27.58 16.97
CA HIS A 70 -0.63 28.07 17.33
C HIS A 70 -1.02 27.74 18.77
N VAL A 71 -0.54 26.60 19.30
CA VAL A 71 -0.75 26.17 20.70
C VAL A 71 0.19 26.91 21.69
N GLY A 72 1.05 27.81 21.21
CA GLY A 72 1.87 28.68 22.08
C GLY A 72 2.98 27.96 22.84
N THR A 73 3.39 26.76 22.41
CA THR A 73 4.41 25.99 23.12
C THR A 73 5.81 26.48 22.76
N THR A 74 6.57 26.97 23.74
CA THR A 74 7.98 27.37 23.57
C THR A 74 8.90 26.21 23.93
N LYS A 75 9.84 25.85 23.05
CA LYS A 75 10.80 24.76 23.29
C LYS A 75 11.72 25.13 24.44
N VAL A 76 11.58 24.44 25.58
CA VAL A 76 12.46 24.62 26.74
C VAL A 76 13.84 24.05 26.41
N LYS A 77 14.85 24.92 26.32
CA LYS A 77 16.25 24.55 26.19
C LYS A 77 16.77 24.28 27.59
N ARG A 78 16.85 23.02 28.02
CA ARG A 78 17.55 22.67 29.26
C ARG A 78 19.05 22.73 28.99
N GLU A 79 19.73 23.65 29.65
CA GLU A 79 21.19 23.70 29.68
C GLU A 79 21.67 22.54 30.56
N THR A 80 22.53 21.69 30.00
CA THR A 80 23.17 20.59 30.69
C THR A 80 24.16 21.19 31.69
N THR A 81 23.84 21.12 32.98
CA THR A 81 24.82 21.25 34.07
C THR A 81 25.38 19.87 34.37
#